data_AF-A0A428SAR7-F1
#
_entry.id   AF-A0A428SAR7-F1
#
_cell.length_a   1.000
_cell.length_b   1.000
_cell.length_c   1.000
_cell.angle_alpha   90.00
_cell.angle_beta   90.00
_cell.angle_gamma   90.00
#
_symmetry.space_group_name_H-M   'P 1'
#
loop_
_entity.id
_entity.type
_entity.pdbx_description
1 polymer ?
#
loop_
_entity_poly.entity_id
_entity_poly.type
_entity_poly.pdbx_seq_one_letter_code
_entity_poly.pdbx_strand_id
1 'polypeptide(L)'
;MAEPGEPGWKWFPNVRSSWSLDVVTLLAVIGESSMTEHSQTITASLLCLLPRLIPAPQALLKPARPGRMPETLAKMTGVYSGTTLDSVGFFATIITPLDALPAFSFRVLEIKHSDQNHFGDVEMRFPSRKESWYRKGLEFIQQRRSSSFINDNEFNGQELRANRIPRSPALEDGGLPLPASTTPTPARRTTIRLPEDTGHDENTPPPKPLARRATAKSVVQDMLANPTFANTKKRPAVPAELFSPIHVLSVFSCFLSISIVACAIHWQDGNAILAVSLISFASSVVGYASFWHPILMNRKHTNEVPRGDVMIRTREGAFILIKCTEEVARELYSGTEECHYHVGDRTYRLLMALGTTLLMLSVVLLGNCTWNSQIFIGGSYIVLNGLYWGLGMLPPSYFWDLSRYTWKDITRDDAKDAHLITDASDQREGYPSYTRTLWYAIRETRRTGWVSRSGAAPGTDQWKKWLAEAMENAAKGKRNWESVARKDVIMKENLGDEDFLDEAAQHAPATEVQTAKRRHHQDWDKDSTF
;
A
#
# COMPACT_ATOMS: atom_id res chain seq x y z
N MET A 1 24.28 25.58 -44.33
CA MET A 1 24.66 24.22 -44.74
C MET A 1 26.16 24.11 -44.51
N ALA A 2 26.61 23.21 -43.64
CA ALA A 2 28.04 23.03 -43.38
C ALA A 2 28.61 22.07 -44.44
N GLU A 3 29.72 22.44 -45.07
CA GLU A 3 30.39 21.62 -46.08
C GLU A 3 31.12 20.41 -45.44
N PRO A 4 31.25 19.29 -46.16
CA PRO A 4 31.92 18.09 -45.67
C PRO A 4 33.43 18.31 -45.60
N GLY A 5 33.92 18.84 -44.47
CA GLY A 5 35.34 19.12 -44.25
C GLY A 5 35.60 20.23 -43.23
N GLU A 6 34.62 21.06 -42.93
CA GLU A 6 34.70 21.93 -41.76
C GLU A 6 34.62 21.08 -40.48
N PRO A 7 35.12 21.54 -39.32
CA PRO A 7 34.86 20.92 -38.02
C PRO A 7 33.38 21.10 -37.61
N GLY A 8 32.46 20.78 -38.53
CA GLY A 8 31.06 20.60 -38.31
C GLY A 8 30.85 19.55 -37.23
N TRP A 9 29.90 19.83 -36.35
CA TRP A 9 29.67 19.11 -35.12
C TRP A 9 29.58 17.59 -35.35
N LYS A 10 30.67 16.87 -35.03
CA LYS A 10 30.79 15.39 -35.13
C LYS A 10 29.69 14.60 -34.39
N TRP A 11 28.91 15.30 -33.58
CA TRP A 11 27.85 14.75 -32.74
C TRP A 11 26.52 14.59 -33.47
N PHE A 12 26.32 15.23 -34.63
CA PHE A 12 25.07 15.11 -35.38
C PHE A 12 25.29 14.36 -36.69
N PRO A 13 24.41 13.42 -37.06
CA PRO A 13 24.55 12.69 -38.30
C PRO A 13 24.49 13.67 -39.49
N ASN A 14 25.50 13.60 -40.35
CA ASN A 14 25.53 14.34 -41.62
C ASN A 14 24.37 13.85 -42.50
N VAL A 15 23.33 14.68 -42.62
CA VAL A 15 22.21 14.62 -43.56
C VAL A 15 21.72 13.20 -43.90
N ARG A 16 20.80 12.65 -43.10
CA ARG A 16 19.92 11.57 -43.58
C ARG A 16 18.89 12.19 -44.52
N SER A 17 18.79 11.67 -45.75
CA SER A 17 17.84 12.15 -46.77
C SER A 17 16.39 11.70 -46.55
N SER A 18 16.13 10.88 -45.54
CA SER A 18 14.78 10.41 -45.17
C SER A 18 14.61 10.35 -43.65
N TRP A 19 13.47 10.88 -43.19
CA TRP A 19 13.02 10.72 -41.80
C TRP A 19 12.27 9.39 -41.69
N SER A 20 12.77 8.46 -40.89
CA SER A 20 12.09 7.20 -40.60
C SER A 20 11.36 7.27 -39.27
N LEU A 21 10.03 7.10 -39.28
CA LEU A 21 9.28 6.74 -38.09
C LEU A 21 9.67 5.30 -37.72
N ASP A 22 10.67 5.18 -36.85
CA ASP A 22 11.33 3.90 -36.56
C ASP A 22 10.58 3.07 -35.51
N VAL A 23 10.80 1.75 -35.51
CA VAL A 23 10.23 0.73 -34.61
C VAL A 23 10.41 1.11 -33.13
N VAL A 24 11.52 1.77 -32.80
CA VAL A 24 11.81 2.28 -31.44
C VAL A 24 10.75 3.29 -30.98
N THR A 25 10.25 4.12 -31.89
CA THR A 25 9.19 5.11 -31.64
C THR A 25 7.87 4.44 -31.29
N LEU A 26 7.55 3.33 -31.95
CA LEU A 26 6.35 2.53 -31.67
C LEU A 26 6.48 1.80 -30.33
N LEU A 27 7.65 1.21 -30.05
CA LEU A 27 7.95 0.57 -28.77
C LEU A 27 7.81 1.51 -27.57
N ALA A 28 8.13 2.79 -27.76
CA ALA A 28 7.95 3.81 -26.73
C ALA A 28 6.47 4.10 -26.40
N VAL A 29 5.52 3.70 -27.26
CA VAL A 29 4.06 3.85 -27.05
C VAL A 29 3.42 2.53 -26.62
N ILE A 30 3.99 1.40 -27.04
CA ILE A 30 3.55 0.06 -26.62
C ILE A 30 3.79 -0.10 -25.11
N GLY A 31 2.77 -0.57 -24.38
CA GLY A 31 2.83 -0.78 -22.93
C GLY A 31 1.99 0.20 -22.10
N GLU A 32 1.19 1.06 -22.74
CA GLU A 32 0.33 2.04 -22.05
C GLU A 32 -0.58 1.40 -21.00
N SER A 33 -1.18 0.24 -21.30
CA SER A 33 -2.05 -0.49 -20.38
C SER A 33 -1.31 -0.96 -19.12
N SER A 34 -0.13 -1.57 -19.28
CA SER A 34 0.70 -2.02 -18.16
C SER A 34 1.23 -0.85 -17.32
N MET A 35 1.62 0.26 -17.94
CA MET A 35 2.06 1.45 -17.21
C MET A 35 0.91 2.13 -16.46
N THR A 36 -0.30 2.14 -17.04
CA THR A 36 -1.47 2.79 -16.45
C THR A 36 -1.86 2.15 -15.12
N GLU A 37 -1.75 0.82 -15.00
CA GLU A 37 -2.05 0.08 -13.76
C GLU A 37 -1.13 0.49 -12.60
N HIS A 38 0.16 0.68 -12.89
CA HIS A 38 1.16 1.04 -11.88
C HIS A 38 1.30 2.55 -11.64
N SER A 39 0.59 3.37 -12.42
CA SER A 39 0.74 4.83 -12.41
C SER A 39 0.51 5.46 -11.03
N GLN A 40 -0.51 5.00 -10.30
CA GLN A 40 -0.85 5.48 -8.96
C GLN A 40 0.27 5.16 -7.96
N THR A 41 0.75 3.92 -7.95
CA THR A 41 1.85 3.49 -7.07
C THR A 41 3.15 4.21 -7.38
N ILE A 42 3.49 4.41 -8.66
CA ILE A 42 4.68 5.15 -9.09
C ILE A 42 4.67 6.57 -8.53
N THR A 43 3.51 7.24 -8.62
CA THR A 43 3.35 8.66 -8.28
C THR A 43 3.09 8.91 -6.80
N ALA A 44 2.90 7.85 -6.02
CA ALA A 44 2.72 7.91 -4.57
C ALA A 44 4.04 8.01 -3.76
N SER A 45 5.19 8.06 -4.44
CA SER A 45 6.52 7.99 -3.81
C SER A 45 7.48 9.00 -4.45
N LEU A 46 8.45 9.49 -3.67
CA LEU A 46 9.43 10.49 -4.12
C LEU A 46 10.27 10.01 -5.31
N LEU A 47 10.41 8.69 -5.49
CA LEU A 47 11.10 8.11 -6.63
C LEU A 47 10.42 8.42 -7.98
N CYS A 48 9.21 8.99 -7.98
CA CYS A 48 8.59 9.57 -9.19
C CYS A 48 9.39 10.75 -9.77
N LEU A 49 10.18 11.44 -8.95
CA LEU A 49 10.99 12.60 -9.38
C LEU A 49 12.29 12.19 -10.08
N LEU A 50 12.68 10.91 -9.96
CA LEU A 50 13.94 10.41 -10.50
C LEU A 50 13.91 10.41 -12.03
N PRO A 51 14.85 11.09 -12.72
CA PRO A 51 14.89 11.12 -14.18
C PRO A 51 15.20 9.74 -14.73
N ARG A 52 14.24 9.15 -15.46
CA ARG A 52 14.34 7.76 -15.91
C ARG A 52 13.59 7.52 -17.23
N LEU A 53 13.89 6.38 -17.86
CA LEU A 53 13.19 5.95 -19.07
C LEU A 53 11.86 5.28 -18.70
N ILE A 54 10.74 5.89 -19.06
CA ILE A 54 9.41 5.32 -18.81
C ILE A 54 8.85 4.86 -20.17
N PRO A 55 8.48 3.57 -20.32
CA PRO A 55 7.73 3.13 -21.48
C PRO A 55 6.31 3.71 -21.47
N ALA A 56 5.78 4.06 -22.64
CA ALA A 56 4.46 4.66 -22.80
C ALA A 56 4.18 5.80 -21.79
N PRO A 57 5.03 6.85 -21.73
CA PRO A 57 4.89 7.92 -20.75
C PRO A 57 3.58 8.70 -20.91
N GLN A 58 2.91 8.57 -22.06
CA GLN A 58 1.55 9.07 -22.31
C GLN A 58 0.52 8.50 -21.32
N ALA A 59 0.74 7.29 -20.77
CA ALA A 59 -0.12 6.70 -19.73
C ALA A 59 -0.25 7.58 -18.47
N LEU A 60 0.80 8.36 -18.18
CA LEU A 60 0.83 9.30 -17.05
C LEU A 60 0.26 10.67 -17.43
N LEU A 61 0.10 10.95 -18.72
CA LEU A 61 -0.40 12.22 -19.26
C LEU A 61 -1.93 12.33 -19.27
N LYS A 62 -2.56 12.09 -18.12
CA LYS A 62 -4.02 12.16 -18.02
C LYS A 62 -4.52 13.61 -17.92
N PRO A 63 -5.62 13.98 -18.59
CA PRO A 63 -6.17 15.34 -18.52
C PRO A 63 -6.68 15.71 -17.12
N ALA A 64 -7.14 14.71 -16.37
CA ALA A 64 -7.56 14.84 -14.99
C ALA A 64 -6.92 13.74 -14.14
N ARG A 65 -6.53 14.10 -12.93
CA ARG A 65 -5.95 13.19 -11.95
C ARG A 65 -7.06 12.52 -11.12
N PRO A 66 -6.94 11.23 -10.77
CA PRO A 66 -7.91 10.56 -9.91
C PRO A 66 -7.99 11.24 -8.53
N GLY A 67 -9.19 11.63 -8.10
CA GLY A 67 -9.38 12.19 -6.75
C GLY A 67 -9.44 11.14 -5.65
N ARG A 68 -9.66 9.87 -6.03
CA ARG A 68 -9.81 8.73 -5.12
C ARG A 68 -9.15 7.49 -5.70
N MET A 69 -8.79 6.57 -4.82
CA MET A 69 -8.33 5.25 -5.20
C MET A 69 -9.47 4.39 -5.78
N PRO A 70 -9.16 3.39 -6.63
CA PRO A 70 -10.18 2.51 -7.18
C PRO A 70 -10.84 1.70 -6.07
N GLU A 71 -12.15 1.80 -5.96
CA GLU A 71 -12.95 1.05 -4.99
C GLU A 71 -13.47 -0.24 -5.61
N THR A 72 -13.55 -1.32 -4.83
CA THR A 72 -14.18 -2.56 -5.27
C THR A 72 -15.63 -2.59 -4.86
N LEU A 73 -16.52 -2.86 -5.82
CA LEU A 73 -17.95 -2.95 -5.57
C LEU A 73 -18.24 -4.21 -4.74
N ALA A 74 -18.76 -4.03 -3.53
CA ALA A 74 -19.26 -5.08 -2.64
C ALA A 74 -20.17 -4.45 -1.59
N LYS A 75 -21.22 -5.17 -1.16
CA LYS A 75 -22.10 -4.65 -0.11
C LYS A 75 -21.46 -4.83 1.25
N MET A 76 -21.14 -3.72 1.87
CA MET A 76 -20.62 -3.61 3.22
C MET A 76 -21.69 -3.08 4.15
N THR A 77 -21.79 -3.62 5.37
CA THR A 77 -22.69 -3.11 6.39
C THR A 77 -22.04 -3.18 7.76
N GLY A 78 -22.02 -2.05 8.48
CA GLY A 78 -21.60 -2.03 9.88
C GLY A 78 -22.58 -2.80 10.76
N VAL A 79 -22.09 -3.78 11.51
CA VAL A 79 -22.92 -4.71 12.31
C VAL A 79 -23.68 -3.96 13.41
N TYR A 80 -23.03 -2.98 14.03
CA TYR A 80 -23.61 -2.18 15.13
C TYR A 80 -24.09 -0.80 14.68
N SER A 81 -23.38 -0.15 13.75
CA SER A 81 -23.77 1.16 13.22
C SER A 81 -24.97 1.07 12.26
N GLY A 82 -25.16 -0.08 11.59
CA GLY A 82 -26.17 -0.25 10.55
C GLY A 82 -25.92 0.59 9.29
N THR A 83 -24.74 1.21 9.16
CA THR A 83 -24.35 1.99 7.98
C THR A 83 -24.00 1.03 6.84
N THR A 84 -24.64 1.22 5.69
CA THR A 84 -24.44 0.39 4.49
C THR A 84 -23.65 1.17 3.45
N LEU A 85 -22.66 0.53 2.84
CA LEU A 85 -21.89 1.05 1.72
C LEU A 85 -21.89 0.01 0.60
N ASP A 86 -21.96 0.45 -0.65
CA ASP A 86 -21.97 -0.44 -1.82
C ASP A 86 -20.58 -0.68 -2.42
N SER A 87 -19.54 -0.12 -1.79
CA SER A 87 -18.15 -0.28 -2.17
C SER A 87 -17.26 -0.51 -0.94
N VAL A 88 -16.09 -1.12 -1.20
CA VAL A 88 -15.03 -1.38 -0.23
C VAL A 88 -13.78 -0.62 -0.70
N GLY A 89 -13.12 0.05 0.25
CA GLY A 89 -11.91 0.83 0.00
C GLY A 89 -10.76 0.00 -0.57
N PHE A 90 -9.84 0.64 -1.26
CA PHE A 90 -8.73 -0.02 -1.95
C PHE A 90 -7.83 -0.79 -0.97
N PHE A 91 -7.39 -0.16 0.12
CA PHE A 91 -6.52 -0.83 1.11
C PHE A 91 -7.22 -1.97 1.84
N ALA A 92 -8.54 -1.86 2.05
CA ALA A 92 -9.33 -2.95 2.62
C ALA A 92 -9.32 -4.19 1.73
N THR A 93 -9.40 -4.02 0.41
CA THR A 93 -9.36 -5.12 -0.56
C THR A 93 -7.98 -5.77 -0.67
N ILE A 94 -6.90 -5.02 -0.42
CA ILE A 94 -5.55 -5.62 -0.33
C ILE A 94 -5.47 -6.57 0.88
N ILE A 95 -6.03 -6.17 2.03
CA ILE A 95 -6.04 -7.01 3.24
C ILE A 95 -6.98 -8.20 3.06
N THR A 96 -8.15 -7.96 2.46
CA THR A 96 -9.22 -8.94 2.29
C THR A 96 -9.55 -9.06 0.80
N PRO A 97 -8.84 -9.91 0.03
CA PRO A 97 -9.07 -10.04 -1.40
C PRO A 97 -10.45 -10.66 -1.63
N LEU A 98 -11.42 -9.81 -2.01
CA LEU A 98 -12.83 -10.21 -2.19
C LEU A 98 -13.01 -11.13 -3.41
N ASP A 99 -12.19 -10.94 -4.44
CA ASP A 99 -12.25 -11.71 -5.70
C ASP A 99 -11.71 -13.14 -5.55
N ALA A 100 -10.92 -13.42 -4.50
CA ALA A 100 -10.32 -14.73 -4.25
C ALA A 100 -11.18 -15.63 -3.35
N LEU A 101 -12.38 -15.17 -2.96
CA LEU A 101 -13.24 -15.90 -2.03
C LEU A 101 -14.15 -16.86 -2.80
N PRO A 102 -14.19 -18.15 -2.42
CA PRO A 102 -15.10 -19.08 -3.06
C PRO A 102 -16.55 -18.74 -2.70
N ALA A 103 -17.46 -19.06 -3.64
CA ALA A 103 -18.90 -19.01 -3.43
C ALA A 103 -19.31 -19.66 -2.10
N PHE A 104 -20.23 -19.02 -1.39
CA PHE A 104 -20.72 -19.49 -0.09
C PHE A 104 -19.63 -19.73 0.97
N SER A 105 -18.49 -19.04 0.90
CA SER A 105 -17.50 -19.08 1.98
C SER A 105 -17.90 -18.15 3.13
N PHE A 106 -17.46 -18.50 4.34
CA PHE A 106 -17.60 -17.66 5.52
C PHE A 106 -16.24 -17.49 6.19
N ARG A 107 -15.85 -16.25 6.47
CA ARG A 107 -14.60 -15.95 7.18
C ARG A 107 -14.79 -14.88 8.25
N VAL A 108 -14.02 -14.98 9.32
CA VAL A 108 -13.95 -13.99 10.39
C VAL A 108 -12.51 -13.49 10.53
N LEU A 109 -12.30 -12.22 10.20
CA LEU A 109 -11.01 -11.57 10.31
C LEU A 109 -11.02 -10.62 11.51
N GLU A 110 -9.98 -10.67 12.33
CA GLU A 110 -9.74 -9.67 13.37
C GLU A 110 -8.68 -8.69 12.86
N ILE A 111 -9.02 -7.40 12.75
CA ILE A 111 -8.11 -6.35 12.30
C ILE A 111 -7.93 -5.34 13.44
N LYS A 112 -6.67 -5.12 13.81
CA LYS A 112 -6.26 -4.18 14.85
C LYS A 112 -5.19 -3.24 14.32
N HIS A 113 -5.09 -2.04 14.89
CA HIS A 113 -3.88 -1.24 14.71
C HIS A 113 -2.69 -1.98 15.30
N SER A 114 -1.61 -2.01 14.54
CA SER A 114 -0.30 -2.43 15.04
C SER A 114 0.12 -1.42 16.10
N ASP A 115 0.40 -1.89 17.31
CA ASP A 115 0.76 -1.08 18.48
C ASP A 115 2.20 -0.52 18.38
N GLN A 116 2.59 -0.07 17.18
CA GLN A 116 3.76 0.75 16.96
C GLN A 116 3.48 2.15 17.51
N ASN A 117 3.60 2.25 18.83
CA ASN A 117 3.45 3.46 19.64
C ASN A 117 4.48 4.59 19.32
N HIS A 118 4.92 4.78 18.07
CA HIS A 118 5.96 5.76 17.76
C HIS A 118 5.87 6.44 16.39
N PHE A 119 4.68 6.77 15.92
CA PHE A 119 4.51 7.73 14.82
C PHE A 119 3.87 9.07 15.25
N GLY A 120 3.44 9.17 16.51
CA GLY A 120 2.66 10.31 17.00
C GLY A 120 3.41 11.49 17.63
N ASP A 121 4.61 11.31 18.18
CA ASP A 121 5.24 12.32 19.07
C ASP A 121 6.73 12.59 18.76
N VAL A 122 7.12 12.57 17.48
CA VAL A 122 8.36 13.28 17.09
C VAL A 122 7.95 14.64 16.55
N GLU A 123 7.80 15.61 17.46
CA GLU A 123 7.79 17.02 17.11
C GLU A 123 9.20 17.38 16.61
N MET A 124 9.49 17.06 15.34
CA MET A 124 10.70 17.58 14.68
C MET A 124 10.50 19.07 14.51
N ARG A 125 11.08 19.82 15.46
CA ARG A 125 11.21 21.26 15.44
C ARG A 125 11.98 21.63 14.18
N PHE A 126 11.27 21.92 13.09
CA PHE A 126 11.89 22.48 11.89
C PHE A 126 12.57 23.79 12.30
N PRO A 127 13.86 23.99 12.00
CA PRO A 127 14.44 25.32 12.14
C PRO A 127 13.63 26.25 11.24
N SER A 128 13.02 27.25 11.88
CA SER A 128 12.32 28.34 11.22
C SER A 128 13.16 28.84 10.04
N ARG A 129 12.45 29.17 8.97
CA ARG A 129 12.90 29.62 7.65
C ARG A 129 13.76 30.89 7.73
N LYS A 130 14.94 30.84 8.37
CA LYS A 130 15.91 31.93 8.50
C LYS A 130 17.32 31.50 8.96
N GLU A 131 17.69 30.21 8.90
CA GLU A 131 19.09 29.82 9.09
C GLU A 131 19.64 29.02 7.91
N SER A 132 20.65 29.66 7.31
CA SER A 132 21.28 29.33 6.04
C SER A 132 22.14 28.06 6.13
N TRP A 133 21.77 27.05 5.34
CA TRP A 133 22.51 25.82 5.05
C TRP A 133 23.98 26.03 4.64
N TYR A 134 24.33 27.22 4.14
CA TYR A 134 25.70 27.57 3.75
C TYR A 134 26.69 27.68 4.93
N ARG A 135 26.23 27.92 6.17
CA ARG A 135 27.15 28.01 7.33
C ARG A 135 27.64 26.66 7.85
N LYS A 136 26.78 25.63 7.85
CA LYS A 136 27.17 24.28 8.33
C LYS A 136 28.14 23.56 7.40
N GLY A 137 28.08 23.86 6.10
CA GLY A 137 29.07 23.35 5.14
C GLY A 137 30.46 23.99 5.31
N LEU A 138 30.53 25.25 5.74
CA LEU A 138 31.79 25.96 5.93
C LEU A 138 32.52 25.54 7.21
N GLU A 139 31.81 25.28 8.30
CA GLU A 139 32.44 24.81 9.56
C GLU A 139 33.08 23.43 9.40
N PHE A 140 32.45 22.53 8.63
CA PHE A 140 33.00 21.20 8.34
C PHE A 140 34.26 21.25 7.45
N ILE A 141 34.39 22.31 6.62
CA ILE A 141 35.56 22.51 5.75
C ILE A 141 36.68 23.24 6.50
N GLN A 142 36.38 24.13 7.45
CA GLN A 142 37.38 24.78 8.30
C GLN A 142 38.03 23.80 9.28
N GLN A 143 37.26 22.85 9.82
CA GLN A 143 37.77 21.86 10.77
C GLN A 143 38.68 20.80 10.14
N ARG A 144 38.75 20.74 8.80
CA ARG A 144 39.63 19.84 8.03
C ARG A 144 40.86 20.51 7.42
N ARG A 145 41.07 21.81 7.64
CA ARG A 145 42.21 22.57 7.08
C ARG A 145 43.27 23.01 8.09
N SER A 146 43.17 22.66 9.37
CA SER A 146 44.26 22.90 10.35
C SER A 146 45.03 21.62 10.71
N SER A 147 45.55 20.91 9.72
CA SER A 147 46.57 19.89 9.95
C SER A 147 47.49 19.76 8.74
N SER A 148 48.46 20.67 8.63
CA SER A 148 49.82 20.37 8.12
C SER A 148 50.66 21.66 7.98
N PHE A 149 51.97 21.52 8.27
CA PHE A 149 53.10 22.46 8.08
C PHE A 149 53.23 23.59 9.14
N ILE A 150 54.32 23.76 9.93
CA ILE A 150 55.78 23.58 9.71
C ILE A 150 56.61 23.39 11.03
N ASN A 151 57.70 22.62 10.88
CA ASN A 151 59.03 22.43 11.53
C ASN A 151 59.44 22.90 12.96
N ASP A 152 60.10 21.93 13.63
CA ASP A 152 61.43 21.90 14.28
C ASP A 152 61.95 23.13 15.06
N ASN A 153 62.12 22.98 16.39
CA ASN A 153 63.43 22.71 17.01
C ASN A 153 63.37 22.43 18.53
N GLU A 154 64.18 21.46 18.95
CA GLU A 154 64.88 21.25 20.25
C GLU A 154 64.16 20.93 21.59
N PHE A 155 64.48 19.70 22.05
CA PHE A 155 64.80 19.23 23.42
C PHE A 155 63.86 19.54 24.59
N ASN A 156 63.21 18.51 25.16
CA ASN A 156 63.79 17.65 26.24
C ASN A 156 62.72 16.71 26.85
N GLY A 157 63.10 15.46 27.16
CA GLY A 157 62.56 14.68 28.29
C GLY A 157 61.26 13.85 28.16
N GLN A 158 61.45 12.53 28.20
CA GLN A 158 60.59 11.50 28.85
C GLN A 158 59.35 10.90 28.14
N GLU A 159 59.59 9.70 27.62
CA GLU A 159 58.82 8.43 27.65
C GLU A 159 57.28 8.40 27.53
N LEU A 160 56.85 7.73 26.46
CA LEU A 160 55.52 7.20 26.15
C LEU A 160 54.96 6.24 27.22
N ARG A 161 53.70 6.41 27.64
CA ARG A 161 52.74 5.29 27.84
C ARG A 161 51.27 5.70 27.62
N ALA A 162 50.55 4.76 27.00
CA ALA A 162 49.17 4.80 26.55
C ALA A 162 48.12 4.84 27.68
N ASN A 163 47.02 5.56 27.43
CA ASN A 163 45.91 5.70 28.36
C ASN A 163 44.90 4.54 28.29
N ARG A 164 44.67 3.97 29.48
CA ARG A 164 43.73 2.91 29.85
C ARG A 164 42.28 3.40 29.89
N ILE A 165 41.38 2.44 29.65
CA ILE A 165 39.94 2.48 29.94
C ILE A 165 39.70 2.59 31.46
N PRO A 166 38.75 3.41 31.95
CA PRO A 166 38.51 3.60 33.38
C PRO A 166 37.71 2.45 34.00
N ARG A 167 38.08 2.10 35.24
CA ARG A 167 37.52 1.04 36.08
C ARG A 167 36.65 1.65 37.20
N SER A 168 35.63 0.92 37.64
CA SER A 168 34.65 1.19 38.69
C SER A 168 35.23 1.32 40.12
N PRO A 169 34.49 1.92 41.08
CA PRO A 169 35.05 2.40 42.36
C PRO A 169 35.19 1.32 43.43
N ALA A 170 36.14 1.51 44.34
CA ALA A 170 36.46 0.65 45.47
C ALA A 170 35.91 1.20 46.80
N LEU A 171 35.57 0.29 47.71
CA LEU A 171 35.23 0.51 49.13
C LEU A 171 36.48 0.14 49.98
N GLU A 172 36.73 0.85 51.08
CA GLU A 172 37.94 0.79 51.91
C GLU A 172 38.05 -0.41 52.89
N ASP A 173 39.32 -0.81 53.05
CA ASP A 173 40.10 -1.34 54.20
C ASP A 173 39.79 -2.65 54.96
N GLY A 174 40.86 -3.49 55.05
CA GLY A 174 41.21 -4.24 56.27
C GLY A 174 41.67 -5.72 56.14
N GLY A 175 43.00 -5.96 56.02
CA GLY A 175 43.72 -7.04 56.77
C GLY A 175 44.03 -8.44 56.16
N LEU A 176 45.32 -8.68 55.83
CA LEU A 176 46.23 -9.88 56.04
C LEU A 176 45.87 -11.32 55.51
N PRO A 177 46.85 -12.27 55.34
CA PRO A 177 46.98 -13.11 54.11
C PRO A 177 46.76 -14.65 54.22
N LEU A 178 46.30 -15.26 53.09
CA LEU A 178 46.49 -16.65 52.53
C LEU A 178 46.25 -17.91 53.42
N PRO A 179 46.05 -19.18 52.93
CA PRO A 179 46.12 -19.74 51.55
C PRO A 179 44.99 -20.75 51.10
N ALA A 180 45.03 -21.10 49.80
CA ALA A 180 44.71 -22.39 49.13
C ALA A 180 43.38 -23.17 49.37
N SER A 181 42.59 -23.40 48.30
CA SER A 181 42.36 -24.74 47.68
C SER A 181 41.22 -24.78 46.63
N THR A 182 41.55 -25.39 45.47
CA THR A 182 40.77 -26.31 44.59
C THR A 182 39.32 -26.00 44.13
N THR A 183 39.20 -25.73 42.81
CA THR A 183 38.22 -26.17 41.76
C THR A 183 36.99 -27.05 42.09
N PRO A 184 35.94 -27.19 41.21
CA PRO A 184 35.43 -26.35 40.12
C PRO A 184 33.87 -26.19 40.08
N THR A 185 33.39 -25.39 39.11
CA THR A 185 32.03 -24.96 38.68
C THR A 185 30.86 -25.96 38.81
N PRO A 186 29.60 -25.44 38.91
CA PRO A 186 28.68 -25.62 37.77
C PRO A 186 27.81 -24.39 37.41
N ALA A 187 27.27 -24.44 36.19
CA ALA A 187 26.62 -23.40 35.40
C ALA A 187 25.46 -22.63 36.07
N ARG A 188 25.47 -21.30 35.95
CA ARG A 188 24.41 -20.41 36.45
C ARG A 188 23.30 -20.22 35.39
N ARG A 189 22.17 -20.87 35.64
CA ARG A 189 20.85 -20.58 35.06
C ARG A 189 20.45 -19.14 35.47
N THR A 190 20.22 -18.24 34.53
CA THR A 190 19.71 -16.89 34.82
C THR A 190 18.21 -16.94 35.05
N THR A 191 17.79 -17.18 36.29
CA THR A 191 16.43 -16.91 36.75
C THR A 191 16.28 -15.40 36.97
N ILE A 192 15.42 -14.75 36.19
CA ILE A 192 14.97 -13.38 36.44
C ILE A 192 14.06 -13.43 37.67
N ARG A 193 14.49 -12.81 38.78
CA ARG A 193 13.60 -12.53 39.92
C ARG A 193 12.80 -11.27 39.60
N LEU A 194 11.48 -11.39 39.53
CA LEU A 194 10.58 -10.24 39.62
C LEU A 194 10.51 -9.79 41.09
N PRO A 195 10.48 -8.48 41.38
CA PRO A 195 10.23 -7.99 42.73
C PRO A 195 8.80 -8.31 43.16
N GLU A 196 8.68 -8.76 44.40
CA GLU A 196 7.44 -9.11 45.09
C GLU A 196 6.66 -7.84 45.47
N ASP A 197 5.34 -7.91 45.31
CA ASP A 197 4.36 -6.84 45.59
C ASP A 197 4.40 -6.43 47.07
N THR A 198 4.69 -5.16 47.34
CA THR A 198 4.32 -4.51 48.61
C THR A 198 4.01 -3.03 48.40
N GLY A 199 2.79 -2.64 48.78
CA GLY A 199 2.44 -1.28 49.20
C GLY A 199 1.86 -0.38 48.12
N HIS A 200 0.55 -0.17 48.16
CA HIS A 200 -0.14 0.92 47.47
C HIS A 200 0.40 2.29 47.93
N ASP A 201 1.06 3.02 47.02
CA ASP A 201 1.28 4.46 47.13
C ASP A 201 0.64 5.17 45.93
N GLU A 202 -0.41 5.95 46.20
CA GLU A 202 -1.36 6.50 45.23
C GLU A 202 -0.89 7.81 44.57
N ASN A 203 0.42 7.96 44.29
CA ASN A 203 0.96 9.20 43.69
C ASN A 203 2.17 9.01 42.76
N THR A 204 2.28 7.88 42.06
CA THR A 204 3.35 7.66 41.07
C THR A 204 2.77 7.64 39.65
N PRO A 205 3.23 8.49 38.70
CA PRO A 205 2.77 8.43 37.32
C PRO A 205 3.14 7.07 36.72
N PRO A 206 2.28 6.47 35.87
CA PRO A 206 2.50 5.13 35.34
C PRO A 206 3.84 5.06 34.60
N PRO A 207 4.57 3.92 34.70
CA PRO A 207 5.85 3.77 34.03
C PRO A 207 5.67 3.98 32.52
N LYS A 208 6.40 4.95 31.97
CA LYS A 208 6.39 5.24 30.53
C LYS A 208 6.73 3.95 29.77
N PRO A 209 5.93 3.53 28.78
CA PRO A 209 6.20 2.31 28.04
C PRO A 209 7.57 2.43 27.36
N LEU A 210 8.37 1.36 27.46
CA LEU A 210 9.70 1.28 26.86
C LEU A 210 9.59 1.52 25.34
N ALA A 211 10.05 2.70 24.90
CA ALA A 211 10.08 3.09 23.51
C ALA A 211 11.04 2.18 22.71
N ARG A 212 10.48 1.31 21.87
CA ARG A 212 11.27 0.49 20.94
C ARG A 212 11.87 1.42 19.88
N ARG A 213 13.20 1.38 19.73
CA ARG A 213 13.96 2.17 18.74
C ARG A 213 13.42 1.91 17.33
N ALA A 214 12.98 2.97 16.64
CA ALA A 214 12.57 2.88 15.24
C ALA A 214 13.71 2.30 14.39
N THR A 215 13.41 1.28 13.60
CA THR A 215 14.39 0.62 12.73
C THR A 215 14.79 1.59 11.63
N ALA A 216 16.08 1.72 11.29
CA ALA A 216 16.54 2.66 10.25
C ALA A 216 15.77 2.53 8.91
N LYS A 217 15.29 1.32 8.59
CA LYS A 217 14.40 1.05 7.45
C LYS A 217 13.11 1.87 7.48
N SER A 218 12.44 2.00 8.63
CA SER A 218 11.17 2.73 8.73
C SER A 218 11.40 4.23 8.55
N VAL A 219 12.45 4.79 9.17
CA VAL A 219 12.78 6.22 9.03
C VAL A 219 13.10 6.59 7.59
N VAL A 220 13.86 5.75 6.88
CA VAL A 220 14.16 5.94 5.45
C VAL A 220 12.89 5.80 4.62
N GLN A 221 12.01 4.86 4.96
CA GLN A 221 10.71 4.70 4.32
C GLN A 221 9.81 5.92 4.47
N ASP A 222 9.70 6.47 5.67
CA ASP A 222 8.92 7.68 5.91
C ASP A 222 9.49 8.86 5.11
N MET A 223 10.82 8.99 5.07
CA MET A 223 11.48 10.07 4.33
C MET A 223 11.29 9.95 2.81
N LEU A 224 11.35 8.73 2.26
CA LEU A 224 11.18 8.46 0.83
C LEU A 224 9.72 8.47 0.39
N ALA A 225 8.80 8.05 1.26
CA ALA A 225 7.38 8.06 0.97
C ALA A 225 6.73 9.43 1.20
N ASN A 226 7.22 10.24 2.17
CA ASN A 226 6.67 11.57 2.45
C ASN A 226 7.64 12.51 3.21
N PRO A 227 8.18 13.59 2.59
CA PRO A 227 8.99 14.58 3.31
C PRO A 227 8.15 15.46 4.26
N THR A 228 6.84 15.55 4.04
CA THR A 228 5.88 16.13 4.99
C THR A 228 5.31 15.01 5.84
N PHE A 229 5.76 14.90 7.09
CA PHE A 229 5.37 13.90 8.10
C PHE A 229 3.84 13.68 8.21
N ALA A 230 3.30 12.86 7.31
CA ALA A 230 1.89 12.53 7.16
C ALA A 230 1.52 11.23 7.90
N ASN A 231 2.30 10.84 8.91
CA ASN A 231 1.95 9.75 9.81
C ASN A 231 1.76 10.29 11.24
N THR A 232 1.31 11.54 11.37
CA THR A 232 0.89 12.07 12.67
C THR A 232 -0.51 11.55 12.99
N LYS A 233 -0.84 11.35 14.28
CA LYS A 233 -2.18 10.94 14.74
C LYS A 233 -3.34 11.76 14.13
N LYS A 234 -3.06 12.98 13.65
CA LYS A 234 -4.04 13.88 13.03
C LYS A 234 -4.32 13.57 11.55
N ARG A 235 -3.37 13.01 10.81
CA ARG A 235 -3.51 12.69 9.38
C ARG A 235 -2.77 11.38 9.09
N PRO A 236 -3.43 10.22 9.25
CA PRO A 236 -2.83 8.95 8.88
C PRO A 236 -2.75 8.78 7.36
N ALA A 237 -1.63 8.28 6.86
CA ALA A 237 -1.40 7.95 5.45
C ALA A 237 -0.80 6.55 5.33
N VAL A 238 -1.08 5.85 4.23
CA VAL A 238 -0.44 4.57 3.88
C VAL A 238 0.68 4.85 2.88
N PRO A 239 1.96 4.76 3.28
CA PRO A 239 3.06 4.97 2.34
C PRO A 239 3.19 3.80 1.35
N ALA A 240 3.78 4.08 0.19
CA ALA A 240 4.29 3.02 -0.68
C ALA A 240 5.39 2.23 0.04
N GLU A 241 5.48 0.92 -0.22
CA GLU A 241 6.51 0.08 0.41
C GLU A 241 7.91 0.47 -0.11
N LEU A 242 8.88 0.64 0.79
CA LEU A 242 10.22 1.16 0.44
C LEU A 242 10.94 0.31 -0.63
N PHE A 243 10.78 -1.01 -0.57
CA PHE A 243 11.32 -1.96 -1.54
C PHE A 243 10.24 -2.49 -2.47
N SER A 244 9.26 -1.66 -2.79
CA SER A 244 8.27 -2.00 -3.80
C SER A 244 8.99 -2.36 -5.10
N PRO A 245 8.62 -3.47 -5.77
CA PRO A 245 9.20 -3.87 -7.05
C PRO A 245 9.22 -2.73 -8.09
N ILE A 246 8.25 -1.82 -8.03
CA ILE A 246 8.17 -0.64 -8.88
C ILE A 246 9.32 0.36 -8.64
N HIS A 247 9.80 0.47 -7.41
CA HIS A 247 10.89 1.36 -7.01
C HIS A 247 12.24 0.79 -7.44
N VAL A 248 12.44 -0.51 -7.27
CA VAL A 248 13.60 -1.22 -7.81
C VAL A 248 13.67 -1.04 -9.33
N LEU A 249 12.54 -1.20 -10.01
CA LEU A 249 12.45 -0.98 -11.46
C LEU A 249 12.70 0.49 -11.85
N SER A 250 12.24 1.45 -11.04
CA SER A 250 12.47 2.87 -11.27
C SER A 250 13.96 3.24 -11.17
N VAL A 251 14.66 2.69 -10.17
CA VAL A 251 16.10 2.87 -9.99
C VAL A 251 16.87 2.17 -11.11
N PHE A 252 16.49 0.95 -11.47
CA PHE A 252 17.05 0.24 -12.60
C PHE A 252 16.90 1.03 -13.91
N SER A 253 15.72 1.59 -14.17
CA SER A 253 15.48 2.43 -15.35
C SER A 253 16.32 3.70 -15.37
N CYS A 254 16.60 4.30 -14.20
CA CYS A 254 17.51 5.43 -14.10
C CYS A 254 18.97 5.03 -14.43
N PHE A 255 19.43 3.89 -13.93
CA PHE A 255 20.75 3.37 -14.34
C PHE A 255 20.81 3.02 -15.81
N LEU A 256 19.72 2.50 -16.37
CA LEU A 256 19.61 2.19 -17.78
C LEU A 256 19.66 3.47 -18.64
N SER A 257 18.97 4.55 -18.24
CA SER A 257 19.04 5.84 -18.96
C SER A 257 20.44 6.44 -18.93
N ILE A 258 21.13 6.40 -17.78
CA ILE A 258 22.54 6.82 -17.67
C ILE A 258 23.43 5.97 -18.58
N SER A 259 23.21 4.66 -18.62
CA SER A 259 23.97 3.73 -19.48
C SER A 259 23.76 4.03 -20.96
N ILE A 260 22.52 4.33 -21.39
CA ILE A 260 22.21 4.75 -22.76
C ILE A 260 22.92 6.05 -23.11
N VAL A 261 22.90 7.05 -22.24
CA VAL A 261 23.60 8.32 -22.47
C VAL A 261 25.12 8.10 -22.57
N ALA A 262 25.71 7.28 -21.71
CA ALA A 262 27.13 6.95 -21.76
C ALA A 262 27.53 6.24 -23.07
N CYS A 263 26.73 5.27 -23.51
CA CYS A 263 26.94 4.60 -24.80
C CYS A 263 26.76 5.57 -25.99
N ALA A 264 25.77 6.46 -25.93
CA ALA A 264 25.56 7.47 -26.97
C ALA A 264 26.72 8.48 -27.05
N ILE A 265 27.33 8.83 -25.90
CA ILE A 265 28.57 9.62 -25.86
C ILE A 265 29.72 8.86 -26.54
N HIS A 266 29.86 7.56 -26.26
CA HIS A 266 30.89 6.73 -26.89
C HIS A 266 30.69 6.64 -28.42
N TRP A 267 29.45 6.52 -28.89
CA TRP A 267 29.11 6.50 -30.31
C TRP A 267 29.00 7.89 -30.96
N GLN A 268 29.22 8.97 -30.20
CA GLN A 268 29.12 10.36 -30.67
C GLN A 268 27.74 10.69 -31.28
N ASP A 269 26.67 10.17 -30.70
CA ASP A 269 25.29 10.37 -31.16
C ASP A 269 24.56 11.42 -30.31
N GLY A 270 24.65 12.68 -30.75
CA GLY A 270 24.02 13.83 -30.10
C GLY A 270 22.49 13.78 -30.10
N ASN A 271 21.87 13.18 -31.12
CA ASN A 271 20.42 13.01 -31.17
C ASN A 271 19.95 12.07 -30.05
N ALA A 272 20.64 10.94 -29.87
CA ALA A 272 20.32 9.99 -28.80
C ALA A 272 20.51 10.60 -27.40
N ILE A 273 21.59 11.37 -27.19
CA ILE A 273 21.84 12.06 -25.91
C ILE A 273 20.71 13.05 -25.60
N LEU A 274 20.35 13.90 -26.56
CA LEU A 274 19.29 14.88 -26.38
C LEU A 274 17.93 14.20 -26.15
N ALA A 275 17.59 13.19 -26.95
CA ALA A 275 16.33 12.46 -26.81
C ALA A 275 16.22 11.80 -25.42
N VAL A 276 17.20 10.99 -25.03
CA VAL A 276 17.14 10.25 -23.75
C VAL A 276 17.15 11.19 -22.55
N SER A 277 17.89 12.30 -22.64
CA SER A 277 17.88 13.35 -21.61
C SER A 277 16.52 14.04 -21.52
N LEU A 278 15.89 14.37 -22.65
CA LEU A 278 14.57 15.00 -22.69
C LEU A 278 13.46 14.06 -22.18
N ILE A 279 13.46 12.77 -22.55
CA ILE A 279 12.51 11.78 -21.98
C ILE A 279 12.74 11.63 -20.48
N SER A 280 13.99 11.52 -20.03
CA SER A 280 14.30 11.38 -18.61
C SER A 280 13.85 12.60 -17.83
N PHE A 281 14.05 13.81 -18.36
CA PHE A 281 13.57 15.04 -17.74
C PHE A 281 12.04 15.14 -17.77
N ALA A 282 11.39 14.77 -18.88
CA ALA A 282 9.94 14.73 -18.98
C ALA A 282 9.33 13.78 -17.93
N SER A 283 9.97 12.63 -17.67
CA SER A 283 9.53 11.70 -16.63
C SER A 283 9.52 12.33 -15.24
N SER A 284 10.55 13.11 -14.88
CA SER A 284 10.61 13.85 -13.62
C SER A 284 9.56 14.95 -13.52
N VAL A 285 9.33 15.69 -14.62
CA VAL A 285 8.32 16.75 -14.68
C VAL A 285 6.91 16.18 -14.48
N VAL A 286 6.58 15.10 -15.19
CA VAL A 286 5.28 14.42 -15.07
C VAL A 286 5.13 13.74 -13.71
N GLY A 287 6.21 13.13 -13.20
CA GLY A 287 6.24 12.54 -11.87
C GLY A 287 5.97 13.56 -10.77
N TYR A 288 6.59 14.75 -10.86
CA TYR A 288 6.34 15.85 -9.94
C TYR A 288 4.91 16.39 -10.04
N ALA A 289 4.41 16.58 -11.26
CA ALA A 289 3.04 17.06 -11.49
C ALA A 289 1.99 16.13 -10.85
N SER A 290 2.23 14.83 -10.95
CA SER A 290 1.34 13.79 -10.43
C SER A 290 1.68 13.33 -9.02
N PHE A 291 2.67 13.94 -8.34
CA PHE A 291 3.10 13.50 -7.02
C PHE A 291 1.99 13.66 -5.95
N TRP A 292 1.66 12.56 -5.28
CA TRP A 292 0.53 12.49 -4.35
C TRP A 292 0.78 11.53 -3.19
N HIS A 293 -0.09 11.57 -2.19
CA HIS A 293 -0.15 10.57 -1.13
C HIS A 293 -1.61 10.28 -0.71
N PRO A 294 -1.92 9.06 -0.26
CA PRO A 294 -3.24 8.73 0.24
C PRO A 294 -3.45 9.36 1.62
N ILE A 295 -4.62 9.93 1.86
CA ILE A 295 -5.04 10.35 3.21
C ILE A 295 -6.17 9.43 3.67
N LEU A 296 -5.97 8.79 4.82
CA LEU A 296 -7.00 8.01 5.48
C LEU A 296 -7.94 8.94 6.25
N MET A 297 -9.22 8.58 6.27
CA MET A 297 -10.22 9.38 6.97
C MET A 297 -9.95 9.31 8.48
N ASN A 298 -9.84 10.45 9.16
CA ASN A 298 -9.65 10.53 10.61
C ASN A 298 -10.84 11.15 11.35
N ARG A 299 -11.02 10.74 12.61
CA ARG A 299 -12.13 11.14 13.45
C ARG A 299 -11.88 12.55 13.95
N LYS A 300 -12.88 13.42 13.84
CA LYS A 300 -12.78 14.80 14.35
C LYS A 300 -13.35 14.98 15.76
N HIS A 301 -14.26 14.09 16.20
CA HIS A 301 -15.00 14.21 17.47
C HIS A 301 -14.81 12.97 18.35
N THR A 302 -14.69 13.12 19.67
CA THR A 302 -14.40 12.04 20.63
C THR A 302 -15.65 11.52 21.36
N ASN A 303 -16.78 11.40 20.67
CA ASN A 303 -17.99 10.84 21.29
C ASN A 303 -17.85 9.33 21.55
N GLU A 304 -18.65 8.76 22.44
CA GLU A 304 -18.75 7.30 22.54
C GLU A 304 -19.35 6.74 21.24
N VAL A 305 -18.70 5.73 20.65
CA VAL A 305 -19.11 5.12 19.38
C VAL A 305 -19.35 3.63 19.55
N PRO A 306 -20.33 3.08 18.84
CA PRO A 306 -20.52 1.64 18.80
C PRO A 306 -19.29 0.94 18.20
N ARG A 307 -19.19 -0.36 18.42
CA ARG A 307 -18.12 -1.19 17.86
C ARG A 307 -18.06 -1.09 16.33
N GLY A 308 -16.84 -1.10 15.80
CA GLY A 308 -16.55 -0.96 14.37
C GLY A 308 -16.72 -2.23 13.54
N ASP A 309 -17.32 -3.30 14.05
CA ASP A 309 -17.40 -4.57 13.30
C ASP A 309 -18.18 -4.38 11.99
N VAL A 310 -17.62 -4.87 10.89
CA VAL A 310 -18.14 -4.74 9.52
C VAL A 310 -18.45 -6.11 8.94
N MET A 311 -19.60 -6.24 8.28
CA MET A 311 -19.97 -7.40 7.48
C MET A 311 -19.85 -7.05 5.99
N ILE A 312 -19.12 -7.86 5.23
CA ILE A 312 -19.03 -7.74 3.77
C ILE A 312 -19.73 -8.92 3.14
N ARG A 313 -20.59 -8.64 2.16
CA ARG A 313 -21.29 -9.63 1.33
C ARG A 313 -20.80 -9.52 -0.11
N THR A 314 -20.29 -10.63 -0.65
CA THR A 314 -19.91 -10.74 -2.07
C THR A 314 -21.12 -11.13 -2.92
N ARG A 315 -20.95 -11.14 -4.24
CA ARG A 315 -22.00 -11.56 -5.20
C ARG A 315 -22.26 -13.05 -5.17
N GLU A 316 -21.21 -13.82 -4.94
CA GLU A 316 -21.25 -15.29 -4.89
C GLU A 316 -21.80 -15.82 -3.56
N GLY A 317 -22.42 -14.97 -2.74
CA GLY A 317 -23.02 -15.37 -1.47
C GLY A 317 -22.02 -15.69 -0.37
N ALA A 318 -20.76 -15.23 -0.50
CA ALA A 318 -19.77 -15.31 0.56
C ALA A 318 -19.93 -14.15 1.55
N PHE A 319 -19.66 -14.43 2.82
CA PHE A 319 -19.75 -13.47 3.92
C PHE A 319 -18.42 -13.38 4.66
N ILE A 320 -17.99 -12.15 4.94
CA ILE A 320 -16.79 -11.88 5.72
C ILE A 320 -17.16 -10.97 6.87
N LEU A 321 -16.95 -11.45 8.09
CA LEU A 321 -17.06 -10.64 9.29
C LEU A 321 -15.69 -10.10 9.66
N ILE A 322 -15.55 -8.78 9.65
CA ILE A 322 -14.36 -8.09 10.14
C ILE A 322 -14.66 -7.58 11.55
N LYS A 323 -13.93 -8.10 12.54
CA LYS A 323 -13.92 -7.61 13.92
C LYS A 323 -12.83 -6.56 14.05
N CYS A 324 -13.22 -5.32 14.28
CA CYS A 324 -12.27 -4.21 14.37
C CYS A 324 -12.82 -3.05 15.23
N THR A 325 -11.93 -2.12 15.59
CA THR A 325 -12.33 -0.88 16.27
C THR A 325 -13.00 0.09 15.28
N GLU A 326 -13.78 1.04 15.78
CA GLU A 326 -14.43 2.05 14.92
C GLU A 326 -13.41 2.86 14.10
N GLU A 327 -12.23 3.13 14.65
CA GLU A 327 -11.17 3.86 13.96
C GLU A 327 -10.67 3.09 12.73
N VAL A 328 -10.36 1.80 12.89
CA VAL A 328 -9.93 0.92 11.77
C VAL A 328 -11.05 0.81 10.74
N ALA A 329 -12.29 0.61 11.20
CA ALA A 329 -13.46 0.53 10.32
C ALA A 329 -13.60 1.81 9.49
N ARG A 330 -13.39 2.97 10.11
CA ARG A 330 -13.54 4.25 9.46
C ARG A 330 -12.40 4.61 8.51
N GLU A 331 -11.19 4.13 8.80
CA GLU A 331 -10.01 4.33 7.94
C GLU A 331 -10.01 3.42 6.71
N LEU A 332 -10.34 2.13 6.88
CA LEU A 332 -10.25 1.12 5.81
C LEU A 332 -11.55 0.91 5.04
N TYR A 333 -12.69 0.96 5.73
CA TYR A 333 -13.96 0.47 5.21
C TYR A 333 -14.99 1.58 4.99
N SER A 334 -15.10 2.56 5.90
CA SER A 334 -16.03 3.68 5.74
C SER A 334 -15.42 4.91 5.06
N GLY A 335 -14.10 4.98 4.99
CA GLY A 335 -13.37 6.13 4.46
C GLY A 335 -13.20 6.02 2.96
N THR A 336 -13.62 7.04 2.23
CA THR A 336 -13.19 7.21 0.84
C THR A 336 -11.74 7.71 0.89
N GLU A 337 -10.81 6.90 0.42
CA GLU A 337 -9.39 7.24 0.39
C GLU A 337 -9.17 8.38 -0.61
N GLU A 338 -8.98 9.58 -0.09
CA GLU A 338 -8.76 10.77 -0.93
C GLU A 338 -7.29 10.89 -1.31
N CYS A 339 -7.03 11.08 -2.59
CA CYS A 339 -5.70 11.30 -3.13
C CYS A 339 -5.33 12.78 -2.94
N HIS A 340 -4.44 13.07 -2.01
CA HIS A 340 -3.95 14.43 -1.80
C HIS A 340 -2.68 14.68 -2.62
N TYR A 341 -2.79 15.57 -3.60
CA TYR A 341 -1.68 15.93 -4.47
C TYR A 341 -0.92 17.14 -3.93
N HIS A 342 0.40 17.12 -4.07
CA HIS A 342 1.24 18.25 -3.66
C HIS A 342 1.10 19.45 -4.58
N VAL A 343 0.85 19.20 -5.87
CA VAL A 343 0.76 20.23 -6.91
C VAL A 343 -0.69 20.68 -7.09
N GLY A 344 -0.94 21.97 -7.25
CA GLY A 344 -2.28 22.51 -7.53
C GLY A 344 -2.73 22.30 -8.99
N ASP A 345 -4.02 22.46 -9.28
CA ASP A 345 -4.60 22.13 -10.60
C ASP A 345 -4.09 23.00 -11.76
N ARG A 346 -3.74 24.27 -11.50
CA ARG A 346 -3.19 25.17 -12.53
C ARG A 346 -1.75 24.77 -12.89
N THR A 347 -0.93 24.57 -11.87
CA THR A 347 0.46 24.11 -12.02
C THR A 347 0.53 22.71 -12.62
N TYR A 348 -0.40 21.83 -12.25
CA TYR A 348 -0.54 20.51 -12.87
C TYR A 348 -0.71 20.65 -14.38
N ARG A 349 -1.73 21.39 -14.85
CA ARG A 349 -1.97 21.57 -16.30
C ARG A 349 -0.77 22.14 -17.06
N LEU A 350 -0.05 23.10 -16.46
CA LEU A 350 1.16 23.65 -17.06
C LEU A 350 2.29 22.61 -17.15
N LEU A 351 2.54 21.85 -16.07
CA LEU A 351 3.56 20.80 -16.05
C LEU A 351 3.21 19.63 -16.98
N MET A 352 1.93 19.28 -17.11
CA MET A 352 1.47 18.26 -18.05
C MET A 352 1.66 18.71 -19.51
N ALA A 353 1.37 19.98 -19.82
CA ALA A 353 1.64 20.55 -21.13
C ALA A 353 3.15 20.53 -21.43
N LEU A 354 3.98 20.93 -20.47
CA LEU A 354 5.44 20.87 -20.58
C LEU A 354 5.96 19.44 -20.76
N GLY A 355 5.46 18.48 -19.99
CA GLY A 355 5.83 17.06 -20.12
C GLY A 355 5.48 16.51 -21.50
N THR A 356 4.30 16.89 -22.02
CA THR A 356 3.85 16.49 -23.37
C THR A 356 4.76 17.06 -24.47
N THR A 357 5.12 18.35 -24.39
CA THR A 357 5.99 18.97 -25.40
C THR A 357 7.41 18.39 -25.39
N LEU A 358 7.97 18.14 -24.20
CA LEU A 358 9.27 17.48 -24.05
C LEU A 358 9.25 16.06 -24.63
N LEU A 359 8.18 15.30 -24.39
CA LEU A 359 8.01 13.96 -24.97
C LEU A 359 7.87 14.00 -26.49
N MET A 360 7.03 14.89 -27.03
CA MET A 360 6.88 15.04 -28.49
C MET A 360 8.22 15.38 -29.15
N LEU A 361 8.96 16.34 -28.61
CA LEU A 361 10.28 16.71 -29.12
C LEU A 361 11.26 15.53 -29.06
N SER A 362 11.27 14.80 -27.95
CA SER A 362 12.15 13.66 -27.79
C SER A 362 11.84 12.50 -28.73
N VAL A 363 10.57 12.20 -28.97
CA VAL A 363 10.12 11.13 -29.87
C VAL A 363 10.61 11.41 -31.29
N VAL A 364 10.54 12.68 -31.73
CA VAL A 364 11.07 13.11 -33.03
C VAL A 364 12.59 12.93 -33.13
N LEU A 365 13.33 13.26 -32.07
CA LEU A 365 14.79 13.07 -32.03
C LEU A 365 15.19 11.58 -32.03
N LEU A 366 14.37 10.72 -31.43
CA LEU A 366 14.62 9.28 -31.35
C LEU A 366 14.64 8.61 -32.74
N GLY A 367 13.75 9.04 -33.63
CA GLY A 367 13.70 8.55 -35.02
C GLY A 367 14.96 8.86 -35.83
N ASN A 368 15.76 9.84 -35.40
CA ASN A 368 16.99 10.27 -36.06
C ASN A 368 18.27 9.78 -35.37
N CYS A 369 18.15 8.86 -34.42
CA CYS A 369 19.31 8.25 -33.80
C CYS A 369 20.07 7.33 -34.78
N THR A 370 21.34 7.10 -34.49
CA THR A 370 22.14 6.11 -35.21
C THR A 370 21.64 4.70 -34.94
N TRP A 371 21.91 3.76 -35.83
CA TRP A 371 21.44 2.37 -35.73
C TRP A 371 21.86 1.69 -34.42
N ASN A 372 23.09 1.92 -33.96
CA ASN A 372 23.61 1.35 -32.71
C ASN A 372 22.83 1.87 -31.50
N SER A 373 22.58 3.19 -31.44
CA SER A 373 21.76 3.81 -30.40
C SER A 373 20.31 3.33 -30.46
N GLN A 374 19.74 3.20 -31.66
CA GLN A 374 18.37 2.73 -31.89
C GLN A 374 18.15 1.31 -31.35
N ILE A 375 19.06 0.37 -31.64
CA ILE A 375 18.99 -0.99 -31.09
C ILE A 375 19.08 -0.97 -29.57
N PHE A 376 20.01 -0.20 -29.00
CA PHE A 376 20.21 -0.20 -27.55
C PHE A 376 19.01 0.40 -26.81
N ILE A 377 18.45 1.49 -27.33
CA ILE A 377 17.25 2.13 -26.82
C ILE A 377 16.04 1.21 -27.00
N GLY A 378 15.85 0.65 -28.20
CA GLY A 378 14.75 -0.27 -28.50
C GLY A 378 14.77 -1.52 -27.61
N GLY A 379 15.94 -2.14 -27.45
CA GLY A 379 16.15 -3.27 -26.54
C GLY A 379 15.85 -2.90 -25.08
N SER A 380 16.26 -1.70 -24.65
CA SER A 380 15.95 -1.18 -23.31
C SER A 380 14.45 -1.02 -23.09
N TYR A 381 13.70 -0.50 -24.07
CA TYR A 381 12.24 -0.41 -24.01
C TYR A 381 11.56 -1.77 -23.97
N ILE A 382 12.04 -2.75 -24.74
CA ILE A 382 11.50 -4.12 -24.70
C ILE A 382 11.69 -4.74 -23.31
N VAL A 383 12.89 -4.61 -22.73
CA VAL A 383 13.17 -5.12 -21.38
C VAL A 383 12.31 -4.41 -20.34
N LEU A 384 12.24 -3.08 -20.37
CA LEU A 384 11.39 -2.33 -19.44
C LEU A 384 9.92 -2.69 -19.58
N ASN A 385 9.38 -2.78 -20.80
CA ASN A 385 8.01 -3.21 -21.06
C ASN A 385 7.74 -4.60 -20.49
N GLY A 386 8.63 -5.56 -20.71
CA GLY A 386 8.52 -6.91 -20.15
C GLY A 386 8.53 -6.90 -18.62
N LEU A 387 9.38 -6.07 -17.99
CA LEU A 387 9.43 -5.93 -16.54
C LEU A 387 8.16 -5.27 -15.97
N TYR A 388 7.67 -4.19 -16.57
CA TYR A 388 6.42 -3.54 -16.16
C TYR A 388 5.20 -4.45 -16.34
N TRP A 389 5.16 -5.24 -17.42
CA TRP A 389 4.14 -6.27 -17.59
C TRP A 389 4.23 -7.34 -16.49
N GLY A 390 5.44 -7.82 -16.19
CA GLY A 390 5.68 -8.79 -15.12
C GLY A 390 5.26 -8.28 -13.73
N LEU A 391 5.39 -6.98 -13.47
CA LEU A 391 4.91 -6.36 -12.23
C LEU A 391 3.39 -6.47 -12.06
N GLY A 392 2.62 -6.48 -13.15
CA GLY A 392 1.16 -6.68 -13.10
C GLY A 392 0.75 -8.08 -12.62
N MET A 393 1.67 -9.04 -12.61
CA MET A 393 1.42 -10.38 -12.08
C MET A 393 1.61 -10.48 -10.56
N LEU A 394 2.18 -9.45 -9.92
CA LEU A 394 2.43 -9.42 -8.48
C LEU A 394 1.21 -8.89 -7.73
N PRO A 395 0.89 -9.43 -6.54
CA PRO A 395 -0.26 -8.96 -5.79
C PRO A 395 -0.02 -7.52 -5.26
N PRO A 396 -1.09 -6.70 -5.13
CA PRO A 396 -1.01 -5.31 -4.66
C PRO A 396 -0.31 -5.11 -3.31
N SER A 397 -0.25 -6.16 -2.48
CA SER A 397 0.36 -6.14 -1.15
C SER A 397 1.87 -5.86 -1.14
N TYR A 398 2.59 -6.12 -2.23
CA TYR A 398 4.03 -5.78 -2.35
C TYR A 398 4.29 -4.31 -2.68
N PHE A 399 3.25 -3.57 -3.05
CA PHE A 399 3.37 -2.18 -3.48
C PHE A 399 3.09 -1.19 -2.35
N TRP A 400 2.27 -1.59 -1.38
CA TRP A 400 1.75 -0.74 -0.32
C TRP A 400 2.11 -1.28 1.05
N ASP A 401 2.61 -0.42 1.92
CA ASP A 401 2.94 -0.83 3.28
C ASP A 401 1.73 -0.78 4.20
N LEU A 402 1.15 -1.94 4.48
CA LEU A 402 0.03 -2.12 5.41
C LEU A 402 0.48 -2.49 6.82
N SER A 403 1.76 -2.33 7.18
CA SER A 403 2.32 -2.69 8.50
C SER A 403 1.67 -1.97 9.69
N ARG A 404 0.93 -0.89 9.43
CA ARG A 404 0.08 -0.20 10.41
C ARG A 404 -1.08 -1.06 10.92
N TYR A 405 -1.49 -2.09 10.16
CA TYR A 405 -2.56 -2.99 10.54
C TYR A 405 -1.99 -4.38 10.82
N THR A 406 -2.52 -5.04 11.85
CA THR A 406 -2.32 -6.47 12.08
C THR A 406 -3.66 -7.16 11.90
N TRP A 407 -3.70 -8.17 11.03
CA TRP A 407 -4.90 -8.97 10.81
C TRP A 407 -4.62 -10.45 11.04
N LYS A 408 -5.62 -11.14 11.59
CA LYS A 408 -5.59 -12.59 11.83
C LYS A 408 -6.91 -13.20 11.43
N ASP A 409 -6.85 -14.35 10.77
CA ASP A 409 -8.02 -15.18 10.56
C ASP A 409 -8.36 -15.92 11.86
N ILE A 410 -9.51 -15.57 12.44
CA ILE A 410 -10.05 -16.15 13.66
C ILE A 410 -11.31 -16.97 13.37
N THR A 411 -11.53 -17.34 12.10
CA THR A 411 -12.62 -18.23 11.70
C THR A 411 -12.49 -19.52 12.50
N ARG A 412 -13.59 -19.95 13.12
CA ARG A 412 -13.64 -21.22 13.84
C ARG A 412 -13.72 -22.39 12.87
N ASP A 413 -13.22 -23.55 13.28
CA ASP A 413 -13.09 -24.73 12.42
C ASP A 413 -14.44 -25.20 11.85
N ASP A 414 -15.54 -24.99 12.59
CA ASP A 414 -16.91 -25.27 12.15
C ASP A 414 -17.45 -24.33 11.06
N ALA A 415 -16.69 -23.32 10.66
CA ALA A 415 -17.09 -22.31 9.69
C ALA A 415 -16.12 -22.15 8.51
N LYS A 416 -14.87 -22.60 8.65
CA LYS A 416 -13.81 -22.45 7.64
C LYS A 416 -14.20 -23.10 6.31
N ASP A 417 -14.80 -24.29 6.40
CA ASP A 417 -15.15 -25.11 5.24
C ASP A 417 -16.61 -24.90 4.79
N ALA A 418 -17.18 -23.72 5.05
CA ALA A 418 -18.55 -23.38 4.67
C ALA A 418 -18.82 -23.45 3.15
N HIS A 419 -17.78 -23.44 2.33
CA HIS A 419 -17.86 -23.56 0.87
C HIS A 419 -17.79 -25.02 0.39
N LEU A 420 -17.41 -25.96 1.27
CA LEU A 420 -17.31 -27.38 0.98
C LEU A 420 -18.55 -28.14 1.50
N ILE A 421 -18.65 -29.40 1.07
CA ILE A 421 -19.63 -30.33 1.63
C ILE A 421 -19.12 -30.76 3.00
N THR A 422 -19.84 -30.38 4.05
CA THR A 422 -19.46 -30.68 5.45
C THR A 422 -19.96 -32.06 5.86
N ASP A 423 -21.14 -32.46 5.38
CA ASP A 423 -21.74 -33.77 5.61
C ASP A 423 -22.41 -34.24 4.33
N ALA A 424 -21.95 -35.36 3.76
CA ALA A 424 -22.56 -35.92 2.56
C ALA A 424 -23.89 -36.64 2.83
N SER A 425 -24.15 -37.01 4.09
CA SER A 425 -25.39 -37.68 4.49
C SER A 425 -26.54 -36.69 4.68
N ASP A 426 -26.24 -35.45 5.05
CA ASP A 426 -27.22 -34.37 5.17
C ASP A 426 -27.28 -33.55 3.87
N GLN A 427 -28.25 -33.87 3.01
CA GLN A 427 -28.46 -33.14 1.76
C GLN A 427 -28.88 -31.67 1.96
N ARG A 428 -29.35 -31.28 3.15
CA ARG A 428 -29.91 -29.94 3.40
C ARG A 428 -28.90 -29.02 4.06
N GLU A 429 -28.30 -29.43 5.18
CA GLU A 429 -27.30 -28.62 5.90
C GLU A 429 -25.87 -28.92 5.44
N GLY A 430 -25.62 -30.12 4.94
CA GLY A 430 -24.28 -30.58 4.56
C GLY A 430 -23.74 -29.93 3.29
N TYR A 431 -24.61 -29.43 2.41
CA TYR A 431 -24.24 -28.77 1.16
C TYR A 431 -24.10 -27.24 1.30
N PRO A 432 -23.18 -26.60 0.53
CA PRO A 432 -23.00 -25.16 0.54
C PRO A 432 -24.27 -24.44 0.06
N SER A 433 -24.81 -23.58 0.91
CA SER A 433 -26.00 -22.79 0.62
C SER A 433 -25.89 -21.40 1.21
N TYR A 434 -26.54 -20.43 0.56
CA TYR A 434 -26.59 -19.05 1.04
C TYR A 434 -27.24 -18.92 2.43
N THR A 435 -28.27 -19.71 2.71
CA THR A 435 -28.95 -19.71 4.01
C THR A 435 -28.02 -20.19 5.13
N ARG A 436 -27.21 -21.23 4.86
CA ARG A 436 -26.21 -21.75 5.79
C ARG A 436 -25.12 -20.73 6.10
N THR A 437 -24.60 -20.05 5.09
CA THR A 437 -23.56 -19.03 5.28
C THR A 437 -24.10 -17.79 5.98
N LEU A 438 -25.33 -17.39 5.66
CA LEU A 438 -26.02 -16.32 6.37
C LEU A 438 -26.22 -16.65 7.85
N TRP A 439 -26.57 -17.90 8.17
CA TRP A 439 -26.61 -18.37 9.56
C TRP A 439 -25.24 -18.27 10.25
N TYR A 440 -24.15 -18.63 9.57
CA TYR A 440 -22.79 -18.47 10.11
C TYR A 440 -22.42 -17.01 10.38
N ALA A 441 -22.89 -16.09 9.55
CA ALA A 441 -22.73 -14.66 9.80
C ALA A 441 -23.57 -14.18 10.98
N ILE A 442 -24.83 -14.61 11.10
CA ILE A 442 -25.73 -14.22 12.19
C ILE A 442 -25.26 -14.77 13.54
N ARG A 443 -24.80 -16.03 13.60
CA ARG A 443 -24.30 -16.64 14.84
C ARG A 443 -23.07 -15.94 15.40
N GLU A 444 -22.18 -15.45 14.52
CA GLU A 444 -20.96 -14.73 14.93
C GLU A 444 -21.23 -13.27 15.30
N THR A 445 -22.18 -12.62 14.64
CA THR A 445 -22.57 -11.23 14.93
C THR A 445 -23.56 -11.11 16.09
N ARG A 446 -24.36 -12.16 16.35
CA ARG A 446 -25.49 -12.20 17.31
C ARG A 446 -26.54 -11.10 17.08
N ARG A 447 -26.59 -10.56 15.86
CA ARG A 447 -27.46 -9.45 15.46
C ARG A 447 -27.95 -9.70 14.04
N THR A 448 -29.19 -9.34 13.77
CA THR A 448 -29.82 -9.47 12.45
C THR A 448 -30.12 -8.13 11.78
N GLY A 449 -29.99 -7.00 12.50
CA GLY A 449 -30.30 -5.68 11.97
C GLY A 449 -29.48 -5.28 10.73
N TRP A 450 -28.25 -5.77 10.61
CA TRP A 450 -27.43 -5.56 9.41
C TRP A 450 -27.95 -6.34 8.20
N VAL A 451 -28.60 -7.49 8.38
CA VAL A 451 -29.12 -8.36 7.30
C VAL A 451 -30.25 -7.65 6.55
N SER A 452 -31.18 -7.03 7.28
CA SER A 452 -32.28 -6.28 6.71
C SER A 452 -31.80 -5.03 5.99
N ARG A 453 -30.80 -4.33 6.53
CA ARG A 453 -30.24 -3.11 5.94
C ARG A 453 -29.38 -3.38 4.71
N SER A 454 -28.61 -4.47 4.71
CA SER A 454 -27.77 -4.86 3.58
C SER A 454 -28.58 -5.43 2.41
N GLY A 455 -29.85 -5.76 2.63
CA GLY A 455 -30.67 -6.51 1.68
C GLY A 455 -30.17 -7.96 1.51
N ALA A 456 -29.57 -8.53 2.55
CA ALA A 456 -29.08 -9.91 2.50
C ALA A 456 -30.20 -10.94 2.61
N ALA A 457 -31.36 -10.57 3.12
CA ALA A 457 -32.57 -11.38 3.11
C ALA A 457 -33.75 -10.56 2.57
N PRO A 458 -34.76 -11.20 1.94
CA PRO A 458 -36.01 -10.55 1.57
C PRO A 458 -36.71 -9.92 2.77
N GLY A 459 -37.50 -8.87 2.51
CA GLY A 459 -38.26 -8.15 3.54
C GLY A 459 -39.57 -8.84 3.97
N THR A 460 -39.80 -10.09 3.55
CA THR A 460 -41.05 -10.82 3.83
C THR A 460 -41.18 -11.21 5.29
N ASP A 461 -42.42 -11.40 5.74
CA ASP A 461 -42.69 -11.79 7.13
C ASP A 461 -42.15 -13.18 7.47
N GLN A 462 -42.06 -14.07 6.47
CA GLN A 462 -41.40 -15.38 6.58
C GLN A 462 -39.91 -15.22 6.96
N TRP A 463 -39.20 -14.34 6.25
CA TRP A 463 -37.79 -14.07 6.54
C TRP A 463 -37.61 -13.32 7.85
N LYS A 464 -38.53 -12.43 8.23
CA LYS A 464 -38.51 -11.80 9.56
C LYS A 464 -38.66 -12.84 10.68
N LYS A 465 -39.58 -13.82 10.53
CA LYS A 465 -39.75 -14.93 11.47
C LYS A 465 -38.48 -15.78 11.57
N TRP A 466 -37.90 -16.17 10.42
CA TRP A 466 -36.65 -16.93 10.40
C TRP A 466 -35.49 -16.16 11.04
N LEU A 467 -35.34 -14.86 10.76
CA LEU A 467 -34.30 -14.01 11.35
C LEU A 467 -34.49 -13.85 12.86
N ALA A 468 -35.71 -13.77 13.37
CA ALA A 468 -35.99 -13.73 14.80
C ALA A 468 -35.55 -15.03 15.49
N GLU A 469 -35.94 -16.20 14.94
CA GLU A 469 -35.51 -17.50 15.44
C GLU A 469 -33.97 -17.67 15.37
N ALA A 470 -33.35 -17.19 14.29
CA ALA A 470 -31.90 -17.20 14.15
C ALA A 470 -31.21 -16.34 15.21
N MET A 471 -31.72 -15.13 15.45
CA MET A 471 -31.17 -14.24 16.47
C MET A 471 -31.27 -14.86 17.88
N GLU A 472 -32.39 -15.50 18.19
CA GLU A 472 -32.60 -16.18 19.48
C GLU A 472 -31.64 -17.37 19.66
N ASN A 473 -31.50 -18.21 18.63
CA ASN A 473 -30.58 -19.35 18.67
C ASN A 473 -29.11 -18.91 18.75
N ALA A 474 -28.74 -17.82 18.05
CA ALA A 474 -27.43 -17.20 18.15
C ALA A 474 -27.16 -16.65 19.56
N ALA A 475 -28.16 -16.01 20.18
CA ALA A 475 -28.06 -15.51 21.56
C ALA A 475 -27.91 -16.65 22.58
N LYS A 476 -28.61 -17.78 22.36
CA LYS A 476 -28.49 -19.02 23.15
C LYS A 476 -27.19 -19.80 22.89
N GLY A 477 -26.39 -19.40 21.90
CA GLY A 477 -25.13 -20.08 21.54
C GLY A 477 -25.31 -21.45 20.89
N LYS A 478 -26.51 -21.78 20.40
CA LYS A 478 -26.78 -23.03 19.69
C LYS A 478 -26.14 -22.98 18.30
N ARG A 479 -25.05 -23.72 18.07
CA ARG A 479 -24.32 -23.70 16.80
C ARG A 479 -24.87 -24.65 15.74
N ASN A 480 -25.34 -25.82 16.16
CA ASN A 480 -25.86 -26.89 15.30
C ASN A 480 -27.36 -26.72 15.04
N TRP A 481 -27.82 -25.48 14.89
CA TRP A 481 -29.21 -25.22 14.54
C TRP A 481 -29.40 -25.44 13.05
N GLU A 482 -30.39 -26.26 12.68
CA GLU A 482 -30.75 -26.61 11.31
C GLU A 482 -31.40 -25.41 10.60
N SER A 483 -30.56 -24.48 10.19
CA SER A 483 -30.94 -23.18 9.65
C SER A 483 -31.64 -23.27 8.29
N VAL A 484 -31.21 -24.19 7.43
CA VAL A 484 -31.75 -24.45 6.09
C VAL A 484 -33.05 -25.24 6.21
N ALA A 485 -33.06 -26.32 7.01
CA ALA A 485 -34.26 -27.12 7.20
C ALA A 485 -35.39 -26.29 7.83
N ARG A 486 -35.07 -25.44 8.82
CA ARG A 486 -36.07 -24.57 9.44
C ARG A 486 -36.61 -23.52 8.49
N LYS A 487 -35.78 -22.95 7.60
CA LYS A 487 -36.25 -22.06 6.53
C LYS A 487 -37.28 -22.77 5.66
N ASP A 488 -36.97 -23.98 5.19
CA ASP A 488 -37.86 -24.73 4.30
C ASP A 488 -39.22 -25.04 4.95
N VAL A 489 -39.25 -25.27 6.28
CA VAL A 489 -40.48 -25.44 7.04
C VAL A 489 -41.30 -24.14 7.08
N ILE A 490 -40.67 -23.00 7.41
CA ILE A 490 -41.37 -21.70 7.48
C ILE A 490 -41.94 -21.30 6.11
N MET A 491 -41.20 -21.58 5.03
CA MET A 491 -41.67 -21.30 3.67
C MET A 491 -42.87 -22.19 3.29
N LYS A 492 -42.97 -23.40 3.84
CA LYS A 492 -44.10 -24.32 3.61
C LYS A 492 -45.32 -24.03 4.48
N GLU A 493 -45.13 -23.56 5.71
CA GLU A 493 -46.21 -23.22 6.65
C GLU A 493 -47.21 -22.20 6.08
N ASN A 494 -46.76 -21.30 5.19
CA ASN A 494 -47.54 -20.17 4.69
C ASN A 494 -47.97 -20.29 3.21
N LEU A 495 -47.78 -21.45 2.55
CA LEU A 495 -48.32 -21.71 1.21
C LEU A 495 -49.87 -21.84 1.19
N GLY A 496 -50.52 -21.80 2.35
CA GLY A 496 -51.99 -21.84 2.48
C GLY A 496 -52.68 -20.47 2.48
N ASP A 497 -51.92 -19.37 2.58
CA ASP A 497 -52.42 -17.99 2.62
C ASP A 497 -52.07 -17.26 1.30
N GLU A 498 -52.52 -17.80 0.16
CA GLU A 498 -52.25 -17.27 -1.20
C GLU A 498 -53.00 -15.95 -1.56
N ASP A 499 -53.42 -15.15 -0.57
CA ASP A 499 -54.07 -13.87 -0.85
C ASP A 499 -53.07 -12.71 -0.67
N PHE A 500 -52.59 -12.15 -1.80
CA PHE A 500 -51.82 -10.90 -1.93
C PHE A 500 -50.35 -10.88 -1.47
N LEU A 501 -49.51 -11.79 -1.97
CA LEU A 501 -48.05 -11.65 -1.83
C LEU A 501 -47.43 -10.97 -3.06
N ASP A 502 -46.75 -9.84 -2.84
CA ASP A 502 -45.90 -9.19 -3.86
C ASP A 502 -44.70 -10.09 -4.18
N GLU A 503 -44.71 -10.73 -5.35
CA GLU A 503 -43.62 -11.60 -5.83
C GLU A 503 -42.26 -10.87 -5.81
N ALA A 504 -42.24 -9.55 -6.05
CA ALA A 504 -41.01 -8.77 -6.01
C ALA A 504 -40.44 -8.64 -4.58
N ALA A 505 -41.29 -8.67 -3.54
CA ALA A 505 -40.87 -8.63 -2.14
C ALA A 505 -40.29 -9.96 -1.64
N GLN A 506 -40.60 -11.07 -2.31
CA GLN A 506 -40.08 -12.41 -1.99
C GLN A 506 -38.64 -12.62 -2.46
N HIS A 507 -38.19 -11.83 -3.44
CA HIS A 507 -36.80 -11.80 -3.85
C HIS A 507 -36.01 -10.81 -2.97
N ALA A 508 -34.86 -11.24 -2.45
CA ALA A 508 -33.94 -10.29 -1.80
C ALA A 508 -33.56 -9.26 -2.86
N PRO A 509 -33.49 -7.95 -2.52
CA PRO A 509 -33.18 -6.93 -3.52
C PRO A 509 -31.86 -7.31 -4.18
N ALA A 510 -31.96 -7.74 -5.44
CA ALA A 510 -30.84 -7.94 -6.33
C ALA A 510 -30.31 -6.56 -6.71
N THR A 511 -29.81 -5.81 -5.74
CA THR A 511 -28.68 -4.94 -6.05
C THR A 511 -27.52 -5.90 -6.29
N GLU A 512 -27.55 -6.49 -7.48
CA GLU A 512 -26.43 -7.15 -8.10
C GLU A 512 -25.31 -6.13 -8.01
N VAL A 513 -24.33 -6.44 -7.18
CA VAL A 513 -23.13 -5.63 -7.12
C VAL A 513 -22.60 -5.70 -8.57
N GLN A 514 -22.64 -4.60 -9.31
CA GLN A 514 -22.37 -4.64 -10.75
C GLN A 514 -20.89 -4.95 -10.96
N THR A 515 -20.53 -5.88 -11.84
CA THR A 515 -19.12 -5.98 -12.29
C THR A 515 -18.73 -4.63 -12.84
N ALA A 516 -17.64 -4.06 -12.34
CA ALA A 516 -16.94 -3.08 -13.15
C ALA A 516 -16.72 -3.77 -14.50
N LYS A 517 -17.41 -3.30 -15.56
CA LYS A 517 -17.24 -3.82 -16.90
C LYS A 517 -15.74 -3.74 -17.17
N ARG A 518 -15.04 -4.89 -17.14
CA ARG A 518 -13.78 -5.04 -17.86
C ARG A 518 -14.14 -4.59 -19.27
N ARG A 519 -13.60 -3.46 -19.72
CA ARG A 519 -13.74 -3.01 -21.10
C ARG A 519 -13.06 -4.07 -21.98
N HIS A 520 -13.75 -5.17 -22.23
CA HIS A 520 -13.49 -6.00 -23.38
C HIS A 520 -14.03 -5.25 -24.59
N HIS A 521 -13.18 -5.21 -25.61
CA HIS A 521 -13.41 -4.65 -26.92
C HIS A 521 -14.83 -4.90 -27.41
N GLN A 522 -15.45 -3.84 -27.95
CA GLN A 522 -16.65 -3.94 -28.79
C GLN A 522 -16.39 -4.94 -29.91
N ASP A 523 -17.03 -6.11 -29.83
CA ASP A 523 -17.32 -6.91 -31.00
C ASP A 523 -18.33 -6.15 -31.85
N TRP A 524 -17.98 -5.95 -33.11
CA TRP A 524 -18.89 -5.46 -34.14
C TRP A 524 -19.81 -6.61 -34.54
N ASP A 525 -21.06 -6.58 -34.06
CA ASP A 525 -22.12 -7.34 -34.71
C ASP A 525 -22.42 -6.69 -36.07
N LYS A 526 -21.94 -7.36 -37.12
CA LYS A 526 -22.54 -7.27 -38.45
C LYS A 526 -23.87 -8.01 -38.37
N ASP A 527 -24.96 -7.29 -38.60
CA ASP A 527 -26.12 -7.68 -39.41
C ASP A 527 -27.06 -6.46 -39.47
N SER A 528 -27.04 -5.69 -40.56
CA SER A 528 -28.14 -5.63 -41.56
C SER A 528 -29.52 -5.52 -40.90
N THR A 529 -30.31 -4.48 -41.09
CA THR A 529 -31.07 -4.15 -42.31
C THR A 529 -32.06 -3.04 -41.95
N PHE A 530 -32.28 -2.11 -42.89
CA PHE A 530 -33.23 -0.97 -42.92
C PHE A 530 -32.88 0.30 -42.14
#